data_AF-A0A2N1SI54-F1
#
_entry.id   AF-A0A2N1SI54-F1
#
_cell.length_a   1.000
_cell.length_b   1.000
_cell.length_c   1.000
_cell.angle_alpha   90.00
_cell.angle_beta   90.00
_cell.angle_gamma   90.00
#
_symmetry.space_group_name_H-M   'P 1'
#
loop_
_entity.id
_entity.type
_entity.pdbx_description
1 polymer ?
#
loop_
_entity_poly.entity_id
_entity_poly.type
_entity_poly.pdbx_seq_one_letter_code
_entity_poly.pdbx_strand_id
1 'polypeptide(L)'
;MRRPLALIVAALLIANASVVFADEAVLIDFSLLGVDIIEDPIQKGTMTQNRATMMDFSTVAGASYTEEQKKQMAISLAIENWDVILASSSRTGARQSLSYTREAQIAQDAKQFPGAKALGVRINFPLEAFNSWARIVPPFDVPAFEPKADIDDAGVIVPKADAQGSDPVNARLSRFEGSYNAESKITTALGVVKNVGVIKSLAINVKGLNFPHGLSVILKDNDGAEHVMFMGYLNFDGWRELRWDNPQYITDVRNRELRIDPLYPRSTPFVKFGGLIVSRDAGAIGGDFIVYVKDVKILYDKAVLEPVRDIDDEAIWGIVGQKEDDRKRMESQRFGSSQVMRYIERMKQETKTEFTGTTE
;
A
#
# COMPACT_ATOMS: atom_id res chain seq x y z
N MET A 1 38.66 -46.08 -17.61
CA MET A 1 37.35 -45.70 -17.02
C MET A 1 37.56 -44.75 -15.85
N ARG A 2 37.58 -43.42 -16.07
CA ARG A 2 37.68 -42.37 -15.02
C ARG A 2 37.00 -41.06 -15.48
N ARG A 3 35.85 -41.16 -16.13
CA ARG A 3 35.08 -40.00 -16.65
C ARG A 3 33.63 -39.82 -16.12
N PRO A 4 32.99 -40.74 -15.37
CA PRO A 4 31.65 -40.45 -14.85
C PRO A 4 31.64 -39.67 -13.53
N LEU A 5 32.71 -39.71 -12.71
CA LEU A 5 32.74 -39.05 -11.41
C LEU A 5 32.90 -37.52 -11.50
N ALA A 6 33.66 -37.01 -12.48
CA ALA A 6 33.86 -35.57 -12.63
C ALA A 6 32.57 -34.83 -13.07
N LEU A 7 31.71 -35.48 -13.84
CA LEU A 7 30.42 -34.93 -14.28
C LEU A 7 29.39 -34.90 -13.14
N ILE A 8 29.41 -35.90 -12.25
CA ILE A 8 28.51 -35.95 -11.09
C ILE A 8 28.92 -34.89 -10.05
N VAL A 9 30.22 -34.68 -9.83
CA VAL A 9 30.71 -33.63 -8.92
C VAL A 9 30.46 -32.22 -9.48
N ALA A 10 30.57 -32.02 -10.79
CA ALA A 10 30.20 -30.75 -11.44
C ALA A 10 28.68 -30.48 -11.36
N ALA A 11 27.84 -31.51 -11.53
CA ALA A 11 26.39 -31.38 -11.37
C ALA A 11 25.97 -31.09 -9.92
N LEU A 12 26.64 -31.69 -8.92
CA LEU A 12 26.42 -31.38 -7.51
C LEU A 12 26.95 -30.00 -7.09
N LEU A 13 28.01 -29.49 -7.72
CA LEU A 13 28.49 -28.13 -7.47
C LEU A 13 27.59 -27.05 -8.10
N ILE A 14 26.93 -27.35 -9.22
CA ILE A 14 25.93 -26.45 -9.84
C ILE A 14 24.60 -26.47 -9.05
N ALA A 15 24.25 -27.59 -8.41
CA ALA A 15 23.10 -27.66 -7.50
C ALA A 15 23.31 -26.93 -6.15
N ASN A 16 24.57 -26.59 -5.81
CA ASN A 16 24.93 -25.78 -4.64
C ASN A 16 25.14 -24.29 -4.98
N ALA A 17 24.81 -23.85 -6.20
CA ALA A 17 24.80 -22.43 -6.54
C ALA A 17 23.59 -21.76 -5.88
N SER A 18 23.79 -21.37 -4.61
CA SER A 18 23.01 -20.36 -3.89
C SER A 18 21.49 -20.48 -4.04
N VAL A 19 20.87 -21.43 -3.32
CA VAL A 19 19.47 -21.26 -2.93
C VAL A 19 19.43 -20.09 -1.96
N VAL A 20 19.25 -18.88 -2.51
CA VAL A 20 18.96 -17.71 -1.68
C VAL A 20 17.54 -17.89 -1.15
N PHE A 21 17.42 -18.18 0.15
CA PHE A 21 16.15 -18.28 0.88
C PHE A 21 15.49 -16.91 1.07
N ALA A 22 15.32 -16.14 -0.02
CA ALA A 22 14.51 -14.93 0.04
C ALA A 22 13.04 -15.32 -0.14
N ASP A 23 12.22 -15.03 0.88
CA ASP A 23 10.77 -15.14 0.77
C ASP A 23 10.23 -14.01 -0.10
N GLU A 24 9.12 -14.27 -0.78
CA GLU A 24 8.42 -13.33 -1.65
C GLU A 24 7.06 -12.97 -1.06
N ALA A 25 6.74 -11.68 -1.08
CA ALA A 25 5.40 -11.19 -0.79
C ALA A 25 5.00 -10.07 -1.75
N VAL A 26 3.72 -10.04 -2.11
CA VAL A 26 3.09 -8.87 -2.74
C VAL A 26 2.69 -7.95 -1.60
N LEU A 27 3.41 -6.83 -1.44
CA LEU A 27 3.20 -5.88 -0.36
C LEU A 27 1.86 -5.15 -0.51
N ILE A 28 1.50 -4.80 -1.75
CA ILE A 28 0.21 -4.22 -2.10
C ILE A 28 -0.13 -4.54 -3.56
N ASP A 29 -1.35 -4.98 -3.82
CA ASP A 29 -1.90 -5.18 -5.16
C ASP A 29 -3.11 -4.25 -5.35
N PHE A 30 -2.99 -3.27 -6.24
CA PHE A 30 -4.05 -2.28 -6.47
C PHE A 30 -5.28 -2.90 -7.13
N SER A 31 -5.16 -4.09 -7.74
CA SER A 31 -6.33 -4.77 -8.30
C SER A 31 -7.35 -5.20 -7.23
N LEU A 32 -6.90 -5.34 -5.98
CA LEU A 32 -7.73 -5.71 -4.82
C LEU A 32 -8.35 -4.49 -4.12
N LEU A 33 -8.00 -3.28 -4.55
CA LEU A 33 -8.40 -2.02 -3.92
C LEU A 33 -9.46 -1.25 -4.73
N GLY A 34 -10.21 -1.95 -5.58
CA GLY A 34 -11.35 -1.37 -6.27
C GLY A 34 -12.53 -1.11 -5.32
N VAL A 35 -13.39 -0.16 -5.68
CA VAL A 35 -14.61 0.17 -4.92
C VAL A 35 -15.68 -0.92 -5.07
N ASP A 36 -16.39 -1.26 -3.99
CA ASP A 36 -17.37 -2.36 -3.99
C ASP A 36 -18.55 -2.28 -2.99
N ILE A 37 -18.54 -1.39 -1.97
CA ILE A 37 -19.58 -1.43 -0.90
C ILE A 37 -20.44 -0.18 -0.70
N ILE A 38 -19.86 1.02 -0.65
CA ILE A 38 -20.60 2.23 -0.21
C ILE A 38 -20.93 3.10 -1.40
N GLU A 39 -22.22 3.28 -1.68
CA GLU A 39 -22.70 4.18 -2.73
C GLU A 39 -22.46 5.66 -2.37
N ASP A 40 -22.07 6.47 -3.35
CA ASP A 40 -21.88 7.91 -3.17
C ASP A 40 -23.23 8.58 -2.88
N PRO A 41 -23.35 9.36 -1.79
CA PRO A 41 -24.60 10.06 -1.45
C PRO A 41 -25.03 11.11 -2.49
N ILE A 42 -24.11 11.60 -3.32
CA ILE A 42 -24.34 12.63 -4.35
C ILE A 42 -24.46 11.98 -5.73
N GLN A 43 -23.59 11.02 -6.05
CA GLN A 43 -23.57 10.31 -7.33
C GLN A 43 -24.14 8.89 -7.19
N LYS A 44 -25.47 8.78 -7.21
CA LYS A 44 -26.15 7.48 -7.17
C LYS A 44 -25.64 6.54 -8.26
N GLY A 45 -25.32 5.31 -7.88
CA GLY A 45 -24.77 4.25 -8.71
C GLY A 45 -23.23 4.11 -8.66
N THR A 46 -22.52 5.05 -8.05
CA THR A 46 -21.05 5.01 -7.93
C THR A 46 -20.64 4.53 -6.54
N MET A 47 -19.88 3.44 -6.45
CA MET A 47 -19.31 2.98 -5.17
C MET A 47 -18.04 3.79 -4.82
N THR A 48 -17.77 3.96 -3.53
CA THR A 48 -16.71 4.86 -3.03
C THR A 48 -15.68 4.15 -2.14
N GLN A 49 -16.06 3.03 -1.52
CA GLN A 49 -15.21 2.32 -0.54
C GLN A 49 -14.99 0.86 -0.93
N ASN A 50 -13.84 0.34 -0.49
CA ASN A 50 -13.41 -1.04 -0.62
C ASN A 50 -13.65 -1.81 0.68
N ARG A 51 -14.35 -2.94 0.60
CA ARG A 51 -14.73 -3.78 1.73
C ARG A 51 -13.53 -4.28 2.53
N ALA A 52 -12.50 -4.80 1.87
CA ALA A 52 -11.41 -5.49 2.56
C ALA A 52 -10.55 -4.57 3.43
N THR A 53 -10.55 -3.26 3.16
CA THR A 53 -9.61 -2.30 3.76
C THR A 53 -10.28 -1.17 4.55
N MET A 54 -11.58 -1.25 4.76
CA MET A 54 -12.34 -0.17 5.40
C MET A 54 -12.03 -0.04 6.90
N MET A 55 -11.80 1.18 7.34
CA MET A 55 -11.52 1.59 8.71
C MET A 55 -12.62 2.55 9.16
N ASP A 56 -13.15 2.32 10.36
CA ASP A 56 -14.09 3.24 10.99
C ASP A 56 -13.36 4.13 12.01
N PHE A 57 -13.22 5.41 11.70
CA PHE A 57 -12.61 6.40 12.59
C PHE A 57 -13.62 7.13 13.48
N SER A 58 -14.91 6.80 13.38
CA SER A 58 -15.98 7.48 14.11
C SER A 58 -15.99 7.18 15.61
N THR A 59 -15.49 6.01 16.01
CA THR A 59 -15.41 5.57 17.42
C THR A 59 -14.47 6.44 18.25
N VAL A 60 -13.50 7.08 17.61
CA VAL A 60 -12.53 8.00 18.22
C VAL A 60 -13.03 9.46 18.20
N ALA A 61 -14.06 9.74 17.42
CA ALA A 61 -14.65 11.07 17.29
C ALA A 61 -15.38 11.47 18.58
N GLY A 62 -15.12 12.68 19.07
CA GLY A 62 -15.84 13.23 20.22
C GLY A 62 -17.35 13.36 19.97
N ALA A 63 -18.10 13.68 21.02
CA ALA A 63 -19.56 13.86 20.97
C ALA A 63 -20.04 15.02 20.05
N SER A 64 -19.11 15.81 19.50
CA SER A 64 -19.41 16.99 18.67
C SER A 64 -19.89 16.69 17.25
N TYR A 65 -19.90 15.41 16.82
CA TYR A 65 -20.29 15.01 15.46
C TYR A 65 -21.64 14.28 15.45
N THR A 66 -22.48 14.58 14.47
CA THR A 66 -23.75 13.88 14.23
C THR A 66 -23.50 12.45 13.75
N GLU A 67 -24.50 11.56 13.85
CA GLU A 67 -24.38 10.18 13.35
C GLU A 67 -24.09 10.12 11.84
N GLU A 68 -24.65 11.05 11.07
CA GLU A 68 -24.37 11.18 9.64
C GLU A 68 -22.91 11.57 9.38
N GLN A 69 -22.37 12.52 10.15
CA GLN A 69 -20.96 12.91 10.03
C GLN A 69 -20.03 11.77 10.43
N LYS A 70 -20.41 10.98 11.46
CA LYS A 70 -19.66 9.80 11.89
C LYS A 70 -19.56 8.73 10.79
N LYS A 71 -20.64 8.49 10.03
CA LYS A 71 -20.60 7.55 8.89
C LYS A 71 -19.58 7.94 7.82
N GLN A 72 -19.32 9.24 7.65
CA GLN A 72 -18.32 9.76 6.70
C GLN A 72 -16.88 9.66 7.21
N MET A 73 -16.68 9.21 8.45
CA MET A 73 -15.36 8.91 9.00
C MET A 73 -14.92 7.48 8.68
N ALA A 74 -15.78 6.66 8.07
CA ALA A 74 -15.40 5.39 7.51
C ALA A 74 -14.70 5.59 6.16
N ILE A 75 -13.47 5.11 6.01
CA ILE A 75 -12.72 5.18 4.76
C ILE A 75 -11.91 3.91 4.55
N SER A 76 -11.63 3.58 3.30
CA SER A 76 -10.85 2.41 2.89
C SER A 76 -9.63 2.81 2.07
N LEU A 77 -8.75 1.85 1.77
CA LEU A 77 -7.64 2.03 0.84
C LEU A 77 -8.09 2.00 -0.63
N ALA A 78 -9.38 2.19 -0.92
CA ALA A 78 -9.90 2.27 -2.28
C ALA A 78 -9.12 3.29 -3.11
N ILE A 79 -8.84 2.94 -4.38
CA ILE A 79 -7.93 3.71 -5.26
C ILE A 79 -8.24 5.21 -5.27
N GLU A 80 -9.51 5.60 -5.36
CA GLU A 80 -9.91 7.02 -5.48
C GLU A 80 -9.71 7.84 -4.19
N ASN A 81 -9.52 7.18 -3.05
CA ASN A 81 -9.26 7.86 -1.77
C ASN A 81 -7.79 8.26 -1.58
N TRP A 82 -6.90 7.88 -2.50
CA TRP A 82 -5.48 8.18 -2.40
C TRP A 82 -5.21 9.62 -2.80
N ASP A 83 -4.48 10.36 -1.95
CA ASP A 83 -4.18 11.76 -2.18
C ASP A 83 -2.87 11.93 -2.97
N VAL A 84 -2.84 12.89 -3.89
CA VAL A 84 -1.62 13.32 -4.60
C VAL A 84 -1.15 14.65 -4.01
N ILE A 85 -0.07 14.60 -3.24
CA ILE A 85 0.53 15.77 -2.59
C ILE A 85 1.65 16.30 -3.47
N LEU A 86 1.44 17.48 -4.05
CA LEU A 86 2.45 18.19 -4.82
C LEU A 86 3.47 18.88 -3.91
N ALA A 87 4.70 19.04 -4.42
CA ALA A 87 5.72 19.90 -3.82
C ALA A 87 5.16 21.31 -3.54
N SER A 88 5.56 21.92 -2.44
CA SER A 88 5.03 23.23 -2.00
C SER A 88 5.14 24.32 -3.07
N SER A 89 6.25 24.37 -3.80
CA SER A 89 6.49 25.30 -4.91
C SER A 89 5.56 25.09 -6.12
N SER A 90 4.98 23.89 -6.25
CA SER A 90 4.09 23.48 -7.34
C SER A 90 2.62 23.43 -6.92
N ARG A 91 2.32 23.66 -5.64
CA ARG A 91 1.02 23.40 -5.04
C ARG A 91 0.09 24.62 -5.14
N THR A 92 -0.49 24.81 -6.32
CA THR A 92 -1.59 25.77 -6.55
C THR A 92 -2.94 25.06 -6.59
N GLY A 93 -4.04 25.74 -6.26
CA GLY A 93 -5.37 25.12 -6.23
C GLY A 93 -5.78 24.47 -7.56
N ALA A 94 -5.46 25.12 -8.69
CA ALA A 94 -5.71 24.58 -10.02
C ALA A 94 -4.89 23.30 -10.31
N ARG A 95 -3.65 23.19 -9.83
CA ARG A 95 -2.83 21.99 -10.04
C ARG A 95 -3.25 20.87 -9.11
N GLN A 96 -3.68 21.20 -7.89
CA GLN A 96 -4.24 20.23 -6.95
C GLN A 96 -5.52 19.59 -7.49
N SER A 97 -6.44 20.37 -8.07
CA SER A 97 -7.67 19.80 -8.65
C SER A 97 -7.41 18.90 -9.87
N LEU A 98 -6.29 19.09 -10.56
CA LEU A 98 -5.85 18.25 -11.69
C LEU A 98 -4.90 17.11 -11.27
N SER A 99 -4.61 16.97 -9.97
CA SER A 99 -3.72 15.92 -9.44
C SER A 99 -4.51 15.00 -8.51
N TYR A 100 -4.85 13.81 -9.01
CA TYR A 100 -5.75 12.88 -8.32
C TYR A 100 -5.47 11.44 -8.77
N THR A 101 -6.07 10.50 -8.06
CA THR A 101 -6.03 9.07 -8.35
C THR A 101 -7.37 8.61 -8.92
N ARG A 102 -7.34 7.56 -9.76
CA ARG A 102 -8.54 6.97 -10.36
C ARG A 102 -8.31 5.51 -10.66
N GLU A 103 -9.37 4.72 -10.51
CA GLU A 103 -9.35 3.30 -10.91
C GLU A 103 -9.19 3.20 -12.44
N ALA A 104 -8.21 2.41 -12.88
CA ALA A 104 -7.98 2.14 -14.29
C ALA A 104 -8.22 0.67 -14.59
N GLN A 105 -9.19 0.39 -15.47
CA GLN A 105 -9.44 -0.96 -15.98
C GLN A 105 -8.46 -1.27 -17.12
N ILE A 106 -7.67 -2.34 -16.96
CA ILE A 106 -6.79 -2.84 -18.02
C ILE A 106 -7.64 -3.62 -19.02
N ALA A 107 -7.40 -3.36 -20.31
CA ALA A 107 -8.14 -4.00 -21.40
C ALA A 107 -8.04 -5.53 -21.32
N GLN A 108 -9.10 -6.22 -21.73
CA GLN A 108 -9.17 -7.70 -21.67
C GLN A 108 -8.20 -8.37 -22.65
N ASP A 109 -7.85 -7.70 -23.74
CA ASP A 109 -6.90 -8.13 -24.76
C ASP A 109 -5.46 -7.65 -24.49
N ALA A 110 -5.21 -7.00 -23.35
CA ALA A 110 -3.88 -6.53 -22.99
C ALA A 110 -2.90 -7.70 -22.80
N LYS A 111 -1.67 -7.53 -23.31
CA LYS A 111 -0.60 -8.55 -23.16
C LYS A 111 -0.24 -8.86 -21.71
N GLN A 112 -0.38 -7.88 -20.83
CA GLN A 112 -0.05 -7.98 -19.41
C GLN A 112 -1.24 -7.51 -18.59
N PHE A 113 -1.56 -8.30 -17.57
CA PHE A 113 -2.64 -8.04 -16.61
C PHE A 113 -4.03 -7.84 -17.26
N PRO A 114 -4.43 -8.69 -18.23
CA PRO A 114 -5.72 -8.53 -18.92
C PRO A 114 -6.88 -8.52 -17.94
N GLY A 115 -7.75 -7.52 -18.04
CA GLY A 115 -8.94 -7.40 -17.20
C GLY A 115 -8.69 -7.04 -15.73
N ALA A 116 -7.44 -6.80 -15.33
CA ALA A 116 -7.14 -6.36 -13.96
C ALA A 116 -7.39 -4.86 -13.77
N LYS A 117 -7.57 -4.45 -12.52
CA LYS A 117 -7.59 -3.03 -12.12
C LYS A 117 -6.19 -2.57 -11.76
N ALA A 118 -5.92 -1.28 -11.94
CA ALA A 118 -4.67 -0.62 -11.55
C ALA A 118 -4.93 0.76 -10.94
N LEU A 119 -4.00 1.22 -10.11
CA LEU A 119 -3.96 2.60 -9.63
C LEU A 119 -3.54 3.51 -10.78
N GLY A 120 -4.48 4.30 -11.31
CA GLY A 120 -4.18 5.41 -12.20
C GLY A 120 -3.89 6.67 -11.38
N VAL A 121 -2.82 7.37 -11.73
CA VAL A 121 -2.44 8.64 -11.09
C VAL A 121 -2.28 9.69 -12.17
N ARG A 122 -2.97 10.82 -12.01
CA ARG A 122 -2.72 12.06 -12.75
C ARG A 122 -1.99 13.03 -11.84
N ILE A 123 -0.94 13.67 -12.37
CA ILE A 123 -0.14 14.67 -11.68
C ILE A 123 0.01 15.86 -12.61
N ASN A 124 -0.38 17.05 -12.18
CA ASN A 124 -0.18 18.27 -12.95
C ASN A 124 1.06 19.02 -12.45
N PHE A 125 2.20 18.78 -13.10
CA PHE A 125 3.45 19.46 -12.79
C PHE A 125 3.48 20.89 -13.37
N PRO A 126 4.24 21.82 -12.76
CA PRO A 126 4.45 23.14 -13.34
C PRO A 126 5.12 23.04 -14.71
N LEU A 127 4.74 23.92 -15.64
CA LEU A 127 5.30 23.99 -16.99
C LEU A 127 6.71 24.61 -16.96
N GLU A 128 6.97 25.44 -15.96
CA GLU A 128 8.21 26.14 -15.74
C GLU A 128 9.34 25.18 -15.37
N ALA A 129 10.58 25.53 -15.70
CA ALA A 129 11.75 24.66 -15.54
C ALA A 129 12.27 24.63 -14.08
N PHE A 130 11.50 24.00 -13.19
CA PHE A 130 11.89 23.77 -11.79
C PHE A 130 11.74 22.31 -11.40
N ASN A 131 12.64 21.83 -10.55
CA ASN A 131 12.49 20.51 -9.94
C ASN A 131 11.19 20.47 -9.11
N SER A 132 10.45 19.38 -9.26
CA SER A 132 9.20 19.16 -8.54
C SER A 132 9.04 17.70 -8.18
N TRP A 133 8.12 17.42 -7.27
CA TRP A 133 7.74 16.06 -6.92
C TRP A 133 6.26 16.00 -6.58
N ALA A 134 5.71 14.81 -6.68
CA ALA A 134 4.38 14.49 -6.25
C ALA A 134 4.42 13.19 -5.46
N ARG A 135 3.82 13.20 -4.27
CA ARG A 135 3.75 12.06 -3.37
C ARG A 135 2.33 11.52 -3.39
N ILE A 136 2.20 10.25 -3.75
CA ILE A 136 0.94 9.52 -3.77
C ILE A 136 0.86 8.78 -2.45
N VAL A 137 -0.06 9.18 -1.58
CA VAL A 137 -0.17 8.65 -0.21
C VAL A 137 -1.48 7.90 -0.02
N PRO A 138 -1.48 6.79 0.76
CA PRO A 138 -2.73 6.17 1.18
C PRO A 138 -3.55 7.15 2.03
N PRO A 139 -4.88 6.98 2.11
CA PRO A 139 -5.73 7.85 2.91
C PRO A 139 -5.38 7.85 4.39
N PHE A 140 -4.87 6.74 4.93
CA PHE A 140 -4.40 6.60 6.31
C PHE A 140 -3.16 5.70 6.37
N ASP A 141 -2.40 5.78 7.47
CA ASP A 141 -1.27 4.91 7.77
C ASP A 141 -1.78 3.49 8.01
N VAL A 142 -1.30 2.54 7.20
CA VAL A 142 -1.84 1.18 7.23
C VAL A 142 -1.50 0.51 8.58
N PRO A 143 -2.51 0.13 9.40
CA PRO A 143 -2.25 -0.43 10.72
C PRO A 143 -1.73 -1.86 10.61
N ALA A 144 -0.68 -2.19 11.37
CA ALA A 144 -0.06 -3.52 11.28
C ALA A 144 -0.84 -4.61 12.02
N PHE A 145 -1.59 -4.25 13.06
CA PHE A 145 -2.23 -5.20 13.99
C PHE A 145 -3.75 -5.14 13.98
N GLU A 146 -4.35 -4.49 12.97
CA GLU A 146 -5.80 -4.45 12.87
C GLU A 146 -6.37 -5.88 12.79
N PRO A 147 -7.25 -6.29 13.72
CA PRO A 147 -7.85 -7.60 13.71
C PRO A 147 -8.64 -7.86 12.43
N LYS A 148 -8.78 -9.14 12.06
CA LYS A 148 -9.69 -9.50 10.96
C LYS A 148 -11.12 -9.15 11.32
N ALA A 149 -11.83 -8.64 10.33
CA ALA A 149 -13.22 -8.27 10.46
C ALA A 149 -13.96 -8.61 9.17
N ASP A 150 -15.22 -9.00 9.32
CA ASP A 150 -16.17 -9.08 8.22
C ASP A 150 -16.91 -7.73 8.14
N ILE A 151 -17.15 -7.28 6.92
CA ILE A 151 -17.73 -5.97 6.64
C ILE A 151 -18.98 -6.17 5.81
N ASP A 152 -20.10 -5.69 6.33
CA ASP A 152 -21.39 -5.78 5.64
C ASP A 152 -21.53 -4.70 4.54
N ASP A 153 -22.62 -4.75 3.80
CA ASP A 153 -22.89 -3.83 2.67
C ASP A 153 -23.14 -2.39 3.14
N ALA A 154 -23.43 -2.18 4.43
CA ALA A 154 -23.62 -0.85 5.02
C ALA A 154 -22.30 -0.26 5.55
N GLY A 155 -21.20 -1.00 5.48
CA GLY A 155 -19.91 -0.58 6.01
C GLY A 155 -19.79 -0.76 7.53
N VAL A 156 -20.56 -1.66 8.14
CA VAL A 156 -20.41 -2.01 9.56
C VAL A 156 -19.31 -3.07 9.70
N ILE A 157 -18.32 -2.79 10.55
CA ILE A 157 -17.17 -3.65 10.80
C ILE A 157 -17.50 -4.58 11.98
N VAL A 158 -17.57 -5.89 11.72
CA VAL A 158 -17.79 -6.91 12.75
C VAL A 158 -16.53 -7.75 12.90
N PRO A 159 -15.93 -7.86 14.11
CA PRO A 159 -14.77 -8.72 14.33
C PRO A 159 -15.05 -10.14 13.85
N LYS A 160 -14.12 -10.69 13.07
CA LYS A 160 -14.25 -12.04 12.53
C LYS A 160 -13.97 -13.03 13.66
N ALA A 161 -14.96 -13.85 14.02
CA ALA A 161 -14.75 -14.92 14.99
C ALA A 161 -13.66 -15.88 14.48
N ASP A 162 -12.75 -16.28 15.37
CA ASP A 162 -11.58 -17.09 15.03
C ASP A 162 -11.96 -18.33 14.22
N ALA A 163 -11.62 -18.34 12.92
CA ALA A 163 -11.79 -19.50 12.06
C ALA A 163 -10.68 -20.52 12.33
N GLN A 164 -10.62 -21.05 13.56
CA GLN A 164 -9.57 -21.98 14.02
C GLN A 164 -9.61 -23.37 13.34
N GLY A 165 -10.52 -23.61 12.38
CA GLY A 165 -10.76 -24.94 11.83
C GLY A 165 -10.23 -25.25 10.43
N SER A 166 -10.24 -24.29 9.50
CA SER A 166 -10.03 -24.60 8.07
C SER A 166 -8.72 -24.06 7.47
N ASP A 167 -8.18 -22.97 8.00
CA ASP A 167 -6.92 -22.39 7.51
C ASP A 167 -6.17 -21.66 8.65
N PRO A 168 -5.35 -22.38 9.43
CA PRO A 168 -4.68 -21.84 10.61
C PRO A 168 -3.61 -20.80 10.26
N VAL A 169 -3.08 -20.79 9.04
CA VAL A 169 -2.07 -19.81 8.61
C VAL A 169 -2.75 -18.47 8.36
N ASN A 170 -3.80 -18.47 7.54
CA ASN A 170 -4.55 -17.25 7.26
C ASN A 170 -5.31 -16.71 8.47
N ALA A 171 -5.73 -17.56 9.42
CA ALA A 171 -6.40 -17.11 10.64
C ALA A 171 -5.51 -16.22 11.53
N ARG A 172 -4.18 -16.41 11.51
CA ARG A 172 -3.22 -15.65 12.34
C ARG A 172 -2.80 -14.31 11.75
N LEU A 173 -3.07 -14.08 10.46
CA LEU A 173 -2.72 -12.83 9.79
C LEU A 173 -3.62 -11.70 10.27
N SER A 174 -3.05 -10.51 10.47
CA SER A 174 -3.87 -9.30 10.64
C SER A 174 -4.60 -8.96 9.34
N ARG A 175 -5.56 -8.04 9.40
CA ARG A 175 -6.39 -7.69 8.25
C ARG A 175 -5.57 -7.19 7.05
N PHE A 176 -4.55 -6.37 7.29
CA PHE A 176 -3.73 -5.77 6.23
C PHE A 176 -2.53 -6.64 5.79
N GLU A 177 -2.26 -7.75 6.48
CA GLU A 177 -1.39 -8.83 5.98
C GLU A 177 -2.07 -9.66 4.88
N GLY A 178 -3.39 -9.48 4.70
CA GLY A 178 -4.16 -10.04 3.60
C GLY A 178 -4.29 -11.56 3.68
N SER A 179 -3.81 -12.25 2.65
CA SER A 179 -3.94 -13.70 2.52
C SER A 179 -2.65 -14.37 2.05
N TYR A 180 -2.39 -15.56 2.59
CA TYR A 180 -1.32 -16.46 2.22
C TYR A 180 -1.86 -17.57 1.32
N ASN A 181 -1.17 -17.82 0.20
CA ASN A 181 -1.46 -18.94 -0.69
C ASN A 181 -0.44 -20.06 -0.42
N ALA A 182 -0.91 -21.23 0.01
CA ALA A 182 -0.05 -22.37 0.35
C ALA A 182 0.62 -23.03 -0.86
N GLU A 183 0.04 -22.92 -2.06
CA GLU A 183 0.59 -23.50 -3.29
C GLU A 183 1.74 -22.66 -3.82
N SER A 184 1.56 -21.34 -3.91
CA SER A 184 2.59 -20.42 -4.38
C SER A 184 3.57 -20.01 -3.28
N LYS A 185 3.20 -20.21 -2.02
CA LYS A 185 3.92 -19.74 -0.82
C LYS A 185 4.08 -18.21 -0.77
N ILE A 186 3.22 -17.47 -1.46
CA ILE A 186 3.25 -16.02 -1.52
C ILE A 186 2.14 -15.44 -0.65
N THR A 187 2.49 -14.46 0.17
CA THR A 187 1.53 -13.60 0.86
C THR A 187 1.14 -12.44 -0.05
N THR A 188 -0.16 -12.25 -0.26
CA THR A 188 -0.73 -11.07 -0.91
C THR A 188 -1.33 -10.16 0.14
N ALA A 189 -0.55 -9.15 0.53
CA ALA A 189 -0.90 -8.18 1.55
C ALA A 189 -1.70 -7.01 0.98
N LEU A 190 -2.35 -6.28 1.91
CA LEU A 190 -3.08 -5.04 1.64
C LEU A 190 -2.31 -3.83 2.19
N GLY A 191 -0.97 -3.91 2.18
CA GLY A 191 -0.08 -2.84 2.63
C GLY A 191 0.85 -3.19 3.78
N VAL A 192 0.76 -4.38 4.39
CA VAL A 192 1.64 -4.79 5.51
C VAL A 192 2.18 -6.20 5.33
N VAL A 193 3.50 -6.37 5.48
CA VAL A 193 4.12 -7.69 5.58
C VAL A 193 4.91 -7.76 6.88
N LYS A 194 4.58 -8.73 7.74
CA LYS A 194 5.30 -8.98 8.99
C LYS A 194 6.42 -10.00 8.82
N ASN A 195 7.25 -10.09 9.85
CA ASN A 195 8.44 -10.93 9.91
C ASN A 195 9.47 -10.60 8.82
N VAL A 196 9.59 -9.33 8.46
CA VAL A 196 10.56 -8.84 7.46
C VAL A 196 11.85 -8.44 8.18
N GLY A 197 12.92 -9.19 7.98
CA GLY A 197 14.24 -8.89 8.54
C GLY A 197 15.02 -7.91 7.67
N VAL A 198 15.54 -8.40 6.54
CA VAL A 198 16.29 -7.58 5.58
C VAL A 198 15.65 -7.71 4.21
N ILE A 199 15.28 -6.57 3.62
CA ILE A 199 14.81 -6.54 2.23
C ILE A 199 16.00 -6.77 1.31
N LYS A 200 15.91 -7.79 0.45
CA LYS A 200 16.87 -8.07 -0.61
C LYS A 200 16.60 -7.22 -1.83
N SER A 201 15.33 -7.15 -2.25
CA SER A 201 14.92 -6.34 -3.39
C SER A 201 13.45 -5.96 -3.31
N LEU A 202 13.11 -4.88 -4.00
CA LEU A 202 11.76 -4.38 -4.19
C LEU A 202 11.47 -4.36 -5.69
N ALA A 203 10.24 -4.68 -6.09
CA ALA A 203 9.78 -4.62 -7.47
C ALA A 203 8.43 -3.90 -7.55
N ILE A 204 8.21 -3.13 -8.62
CA ILE A 204 6.96 -2.45 -8.90
C ILE A 204 6.56 -2.65 -10.35
N ASN A 205 5.32 -3.07 -10.61
CA ASN A 205 4.77 -3.16 -11.95
C ASN A 205 4.06 -1.85 -12.32
N VAL A 206 4.61 -1.13 -13.28
CA VAL A 206 4.18 0.22 -13.66
C VAL A 206 4.07 0.36 -15.18
N LYS A 207 3.07 1.11 -15.65
CA LYS A 207 2.92 1.48 -17.06
C LYS A 207 3.52 2.86 -17.30
N GLY A 208 4.56 2.91 -18.12
CA GLY A 208 5.16 4.15 -18.59
C GLY A 208 4.45 4.69 -19.84
N LEU A 209 4.53 6.01 -20.02
CA LEU A 209 4.08 6.74 -21.21
C LEU A 209 5.23 7.59 -21.78
N ASN A 210 6.46 7.10 -21.65
CA ASN A 210 7.69 7.73 -22.12
C ASN A 210 8.06 9.09 -21.49
N PHE A 211 7.63 9.33 -20.24
CA PHE A 211 8.02 10.51 -19.48
C PHE A 211 9.30 10.24 -18.68
N PRO A 212 10.32 11.12 -18.71
CA PRO A 212 11.59 10.90 -18.02
C PRO A 212 11.50 11.26 -16.52
N HIS A 213 10.39 10.94 -15.85
CA HIS A 213 10.20 11.18 -14.43
C HIS A 213 10.72 10.00 -13.62
N GLY A 214 11.27 10.29 -12.45
CA GLY A 214 11.73 9.29 -11.50
C GLY A 214 10.57 8.73 -10.68
N LEU A 215 10.57 7.42 -10.43
CA LEU A 215 9.61 6.76 -9.57
C LEU A 215 10.33 6.17 -8.35
N SER A 216 9.80 6.43 -7.16
CA SER A 216 10.26 5.84 -5.91
C SER A 216 9.10 5.25 -5.13
N VAL A 217 9.38 4.21 -4.37
CA VAL A 217 8.44 3.62 -3.40
C VAL A 217 8.84 4.06 -2.00
N ILE A 218 7.86 4.37 -1.17
CA ILE A 218 8.05 4.66 0.25
C ILE A 218 7.66 3.43 1.06
N LEU A 219 8.57 2.95 1.88
CA LEU A 219 8.33 1.92 2.88
C LEU A 219 8.40 2.54 4.28
N LYS A 220 7.60 2.05 5.20
CA LYS A 220 7.65 2.40 6.62
C LYS A 220 7.98 1.18 7.45
N ASP A 221 8.86 1.35 8.44
CA ASP A 221 9.22 0.29 9.38
C ASP A 221 8.40 0.34 10.68
N ASN A 222 8.79 -0.49 11.65
CA ASN A 222 8.14 -0.58 12.96
C ASN A 222 8.20 0.73 13.76
N ASP A 223 9.28 1.49 13.61
CA ASP A 223 9.50 2.75 14.32
C ASP A 223 8.80 3.91 13.60
N GLY A 224 8.19 3.66 12.44
CA GLY A 224 7.53 4.65 11.60
C GLY A 224 8.49 5.47 10.75
N ALA A 225 9.76 5.09 10.65
CA ALA A 225 10.71 5.75 9.78
C ALA A 225 10.42 5.41 8.31
N GLU A 226 10.53 6.44 7.46
CA GLU A 226 10.27 6.31 6.03
C GLU A 226 11.57 6.03 5.26
N HIS A 227 11.55 4.97 4.46
CA HIS A 227 12.63 4.59 3.57
C HIS A 227 12.16 4.78 2.12
N VAL A 228 12.88 5.59 1.35
CA VAL A 228 12.51 5.93 -0.04
C VAL A 228 13.43 5.18 -1.00
N MET A 229 12.87 4.25 -1.75
CA MET A 229 13.58 3.35 -2.66
C MET A 229 13.35 3.83 -4.09
N PHE A 230 14.40 4.33 -4.74
CA PHE A 230 14.35 4.78 -6.13
C PHE A 230 14.29 3.58 -7.07
N MET A 231 13.18 3.44 -7.80
CA MET A 231 12.90 2.31 -8.68
C MET A 231 13.46 2.50 -10.09
N GLY A 232 13.61 3.75 -10.52
CA GLY A 232 14.11 4.10 -11.85
C GLY A 232 13.28 5.19 -12.52
N TYR A 233 13.56 5.42 -13.80
CA TYR A 233 12.87 6.41 -14.64
C TYR A 233 11.79 5.76 -15.50
N LEU A 234 10.77 6.55 -15.88
CA LEU A 234 9.59 6.11 -16.64
C LEU A 234 9.68 6.40 -18.16
N ASN A 235 10.90 6.52 -18.68
CA ASN A 235 11.20 6.74 -20.10
C ASN A 235 11.07 5.46 -20.94
N PHE A 236 9.90 4.84 -20.86
CA PHE A 236 9.48 3.69 -21.67
C PHE A 236 7.97 3.74 -21.90
N ASP A 237 7.49 3.03 -22.91
CA ASP A 237 6.07 2.88 -23.22
C ASP A 237 5.60 1.46 -22.88
N GLY A 238 4.43 1.35 -22.26
CA GLY A 238 3.84 0.08 -21.84
C GLY A 238 4.21 -0.35 -20.43
N TRP A 239 3.82 -1.58 -20.08
CA TRP A 239 4.02 -2.16 -18.74
C TRP A 239 5.44 -2.68 -18.58
N ARG A 240 6.06 -2.34 -17.45
CA ARG A 240 7.39 -2.82 -17.09
C ARG A 240 7.48 -3.03 -15.59
N GLU A 241 8.24 -4.04 -15.19
CA GLU A 241 8.66 -4.22 -13.81
C GLU A 241 9.95 -3.42 -13.58
N LEU A 242 9.90 -2.46 -12.66
CA LEU A 242 11.07 -1.77 -12.15
C LEU A 242 11.53 -2.45 -10.87
N ARG A 243 12.84 -2.62 -10.72
CA ARG A 243 13.44 -3.37 -9.62
C ARG A 243 14.51 -2.53 -8.94
N TRP A 244 14.45 -2.49 -7.61
CA TRP A 244 15.49 -1.96 -6.75
C TRP A 244 16.11 -3.11 -5.97
N ASP A 245 17.41 -3.31 -6.11
CA ASP A 245 18.17 -4.28 -5.33
C ASP A 245 18.88 -3.54 -4.20
N ASN A 246 18.79 -4.08 -2.98
CA ASN A 246 19.35 -3.44 -1.80
C ASN A 246 20.90 -3.49 -1.86
N PRO A 247 21.59 -2.33 -2.00
CA PRO A 247 23.05 -2.30 -2.10
C PRO A 247 23.75 -2.78 -0.82
N GLN A 248 23.06 -2.72 0.32
CA GLN A 248 23.57 -3.13 1.64
C GLN A 248 23.23 -4.60 1.96
N TYR A 249 22.63 -5.34 1.04
CA TYR A 249 22.31 -6.75 1.28
C TYR A 249 23.58 -7.60 1.27
N ILE A 250 23.91 -8.18 2.43
CA ILE A 250 25.05 -9.08 2.58
C ILE A 250 24.62 -10.48 2.17
N THR A 251 25.12 -10.99 1.05
CA THR A 251 24.78 -12.34 0.57
C THR A 251 25.46 -13.45 1.35
N ASP A 252 26.69 -13.23 1.83
CA ASP A 252 27.44 -14.22 2.61
C ASP A 252 27.04 -14.18 4.08
N VAL A 253 26.43 -15.27 4.55
CA VAL A 253 25.97 -15.44 5.94
C VAL A 253 27.10 -15.24 6.95
N ARG A 254 28.35 -15.57 6.60
CA ARG A 254 29.50 -15.42 7.51
C ARG A 254 29.84 -13.97 7.83
N ASN A 255 29.51 -13.06 6.91
CA ASN A 255 29.74 -11.62 7.06
C ASN A 255 28.49 -10.91 7.60
N ARG A 256 27.41 -11.64 7.89
CA ARG A 256 26.22 -11.07 8.51
C ARG A 256 26.43 -10.97 10.01
N GLU A 257 26.14 -9.81 10.57
CA GLU A 257 26.00 -9.68 12.02
C GLU A 257 24.67 -10.31 12.44
N LEU A 258 24.75 -11.34 13.28
CA LEU A 258 23.59 -12.05 13.82
C LEU A 258 23.01 -11.20 14.94
N ARG A 259 22.06 -10.31 14.60
CA ARG A 259 21.42 -9.45 15.59
C ARG A 259 20.28 -10.21 16.28
N ILE A 260 20.40 -10.37 17.59
CA ILE A 260 19.32 -10.91 18.44
C ILE A 260 18.54 -9.70 18.98
N ASP A 261 17.43 -9.37 18.32
CA ASP A 261 16.52 -8.35 18.82
C ASP A 261 15.54 -8.95 19.86
N PRO A 262 15.22 -8.24 20.95
CA PRO A 262 14.16 -8.65 21.86
C PRO A 262 12.83 -8.78 21.10
N LEU A 263 12.18 -9.94 21.23
CA LEU A 263 10.95 -10.30 20.51
C LEU A 263 9.65 -9.73 21.09
N TYR A 264 9.69 -9.23 22.34
CA TYR A 264 8.58 -8.60 23.06
C TYR A 264 9.16 -7.70 24.17
N PRO A 265 8.58 -6.51 24.48
CA PRO A 265 7.37 -5.89 23.91
C PRO A 265 7.62 -5.11 22.61
N ARG A 266 8.70 -5.39 21.89
CA ARG A 266 8.86 -4.94 20.50
C ARG A 266 8.06 -5.87 19.59
N SER A 267 7.37 -5.30 18.61
CA SER A 267 6.70 -6.10 17.60
C SER A 267 7.69 -6.93 16.79
N THR A 268 7.25 -8.07 16.27
CA THR A 268 7.95 -8.74 15.18
C THR A 268 8.18 -7.73 14.04
N PRO A 269 9.40 -7.64 13.48
CA PRO A 269 9.68 -6.66 12.45
C PRO A 269 8.72 -6.76 11.26
N PHE A 270 8.17 -5.63 10.83
CA PHE A 270 7.27 -5.54 9.69
C PHE A 270 7.65 -4.36 8.81
N VAL A 271 7.13 -4.40 7.58
CA VAL A 271 7.22 -3.31 6.61
C VAL A 271 5.81 -2.94 6.16
N LYS A 272 5.51 -1.64 6.18
CA LYS A 272 4.26 -1.05 5.72
C LYS A 272 4.51 -0.31 4.39
N PHE A 273 3.54 -0.35 3.49
CA PHE A 273 3.55 0.50 2.30
C PHE A 273 3.18 1.93 2.68
N GLY A 274 4.10 2.88 2.42
CA GLY A 274 3.92 4.29 2.76
C GLY A 274 3.46 5.18 1.60
N GLY A 275 3.48 4.66 0.36
CA GLY A 275 3.08 5.38 -0.84
C GLY A 275 4.15 5.39 -1.94
N LEU A 276 3.98 6.28 -2.91
CA LEU A 276 4.88 6.46 -4.06
C LEU A 276 5.33 7.92 -4.15
N ILE A 277 6.49 8.15 -4.76
CA ILE A 277 6.96 9.49 -5.11
C ILE A 277 7.31 9.50 -6.59
N VAL A 278 6.77 10.48 -7.30
CA VAL A 278 7.18 10.81 -8.66
C VAL A 278 7.99 12.09 -8.61
N SER A 279 9.23 12.06 -9.09
CA SER A 279 10.11 13.22 -9.19
C SER A 279 10.22 13.69 -10.63
N ARG A 280 10.11 15.02 -10.81
CA ARG A 280 10.31 15.69 -12.09
C ARG A 280 11.56 16.55 -12.02
N ASP A 281 12.46 16.33 -12.98
CA ASP A 281 13.60 17.20 -13.23
C ASP A 281 13.19 18.50 -13.95
N ALA A 282 13.88 19.60 -13.65
CA ALA A 282 13.63 20.92 -14.24
C ALA A 282 13.74 20.94 -15.77
N GLY A 283 14.61 20.11 -16.35
CA GLY A 283 14.78 19.99 -17.80
C GLY A 283 13.70 19.14 -18.48
N ALA A 284 12.86 18.43 -17.73
CA ALA A 284 11.78 17.62 -18.27
C ALA A 284 10.51 18.44 -18.51
N ILE A 285 9.72 18.05 -19.51
CA ILE A 285 8.42 18.67 -19.82
C ILE A 285 7.50 18.54 -18.60
N GLY A 286 6.83 19.65 -18.25
CA GLY A 286 5.82 19.71 -17.18
C GLY A 286 4.40 19.45 -17.71
N GLY A 287 3.40 19.86 -16.94
CA GLY A 287 1.99 19.67 -17.30
C GLY A 287 1.43 18.33 -16.81
N ASP A 288 0.48 17.77 -17.55
CA ASP A 288 -0.18 16.52 -17.18
C ASP A 288 0.73 15.32 -17.39
N PHE A 289 1.04 14.66 -16.29
CA PHE A 289 1.70 13.38 -16.24
C PHE A 289 0.72 12.31 -15.74
N ILE A 290 0.67 11.18 -16.44
CA ILE A 290 -0.19 10.06 -16.08
C ILE A 290 0.66 8.79 -15.95
N VAL A 291 0.42 8.03 -14.89
CA VAL A 291 1.08 6.74 -14.64
C VAL A 291 0.08 5.75 -14.08
N TYR A 292 0.28 4.47 -14.39
CA TYR A 292 -0.52 3.39 -13.83
C TYR A 292 0.35 2.40 -13.07
N VAL A 293 -0.07 1.98 -11.88
CA VAL A 293 0.66 1.04 -11.02
C VAL A 293 -0.23 -0.14 -10.70
N LYS A 294 0.29 -1.36 -10.91
CA LYS A 294 -0.43 -2.62 -10.67
C LYS A 294 -0.15 -3.15 -9.26
N ASP A 295 1.11 -3.41 -8.93
CA ASP A 295 1.51 -3.98 -7.64
C ASP A 295 2.90 -3.53 -7.22
N VAL A 296 3.20 -3.77 -5.95
CA VAL A 296 4.53 -3.68 -5.36
C VAL A 296 4.84 -4.99 -4.64
N LYS A 297 6.02 -5.55 -4.91
CA LYS A 297 6.47 -6.83 -4.37
C LYS A 297 7.81 -6.68 -3.67
N ILE A 298 8.04 -7.48 -2.63
CA ILE A 298 9.29 -7.53 -1.90
C ILE A 298 9.86 -8.93 -1.90
N LEU A 299 11.18 -9.01 -2.03
CA LEU A 299 11.98 -10.18 -1.67
C LEU A 299 12.74 -9.85 -0.40
N TYR A 300 12.63 -10.70 0.61
CA TYR A 300 13.20 -10.44 1.92
C TYR A 300 13.62 -11.70 2.66
N ASP A 301 14.52 -11.52 3.61
CA ASP A 301 14.87 -12.54 4.58
C ASP A 301 13.93 -12.42 5.79
N LYS A 302 13.41 -13.54 6.28
CA LYS A 302 12.62 -13.55 7.52
C LYS A 302 13.45 -13.06 8.71
N ALA A 303 12.85 -12.23 9.56
CA ALA A 303 13.48 -11.81 10.82
C ALA A 303 13.61 -13.00 11.78
N VAL A 304 12.63 -13.90 11.77
CA VAL A 304 12.56 -15.12 12.59
C VAL A 304 12.11 -16.28 11.70
N LEU A 305 12.85 -17.39 11.70
CA LEU A 305 12.54 -18.56 10.86
C LEU A 305 11.20 -19.20 11.22
N GLU A 306 10.99 -19.44 12.52
CA GLU A 306 9.75 -20.01 13.05
C GLU A 306 9.51 -19.40 14.44
N PRO A 307 8.54 -18.48 14.59
CA PRO A 307 8.09 -18.10 15.91
C PRO A 307 7.24 -19.24 16.47
N VAL A 308 7.86 -20.35 16.88
CA VAL A 308 7.21 -21.28 17.80
C VAL A 308 7.19 -20.55 19.13
N ARG A 309 6.08 -19.86 19.39
CA ARG A 309 5.80 -19.28 20.69
C ARG A 309 4.89 -20.24 21.42
N ASP A 310 5.39 -20.77 22.53
CA ASP A 310 4.60 -21.57 23.47
C ASP A 310 3.55 -20.71 24.19
N ILE A 311 3.79 -19.39 24.21
CA ILE A 311 2.98 -18.38 24.90
C ILE A 311 2.69 -17.24 23.90
N ASP A 312 1.42 -16.91 23.72
CA ASP A 312 1.02 -15.70 22.99
C ASP A 312 1.14 -14.48 23.92
N ASP A 313 2.33 -13.87 23.96
CA ASP A 313 2.62 -12.71 24.80
C ASP A 313 1.66 -11.54 24.53
N GLU A 314 1.27 -11.33 23.27
CA GLU A 314 0.41 -10.21 22.90
C GLU A 314 -1.03 -10.46 23.36
N ALA A 315 -1.54 -11.69 23.26
CA ALA A 315 -2.85 -12.04 23.81
C ALA A 315 -2.92 -11.89 25.34
N ILE A 316 -1.81 -12.06 26.05
CA ILE A 316 -1.75 -11.91 27.51
C ILE A 316 -1.60 -10.44 27.93
N TRP A 317 -0.66 -9.73 27.31
CA TRP A 317 -0.19 -8.43 27.81
C TRP A 317 -0.70 -7.24 27.00
N GLY A 318 -1.02 -7.42 25.71
CA GLY A 318 -1.62 -6.40 24.85
C GLY A 318 -0.81 -5.13 24.61
N ILE A 319 0.51 -5.12 24.85
CA ILE A 319 1.31 -3.87 24.86
C ILE A 319 1.50 -3.34 23.42
N VAL A 320 1.71 -4.22 22.44
CA VAL A 320 1.94 -3.78 21.05
C VAL A 320 0.64 -3.26 20.44
N GLY A 321 -0.47 -3.97 20.67
CA GLY A 321 -1.81 -3.58 20.28
C GLY A 321 -2.19 -2.23 20.86
N GLN A 322 -2.00 -2.03 22.17
CA GLN A 322 -2.29 -0.73 22.82
C GLN A 322 -1.50 0.43 22.20
N LYS A 323 -0.21 0.23 21.89
CA LYS A 323 0.61 1.28 21.25
C LYS A 323 0.12 1.63 19.85
N GLU A 324 -0.29 0.62 19.08
CA GLU A 324 -0.83 0.84 17.74
C GLU A 324 -2.24 1.43 17.79
N ASP A 325 -3.05 1.07 18.77
CA ASP A 325 -4.36 1.68 19.02
C ASP A 325 -4.21 3.15 19.43
N ASP A 326 -3.23 3.49 20.25
CA ASP A 326 -2.90 4.88 20.60
C ASP A 326 -2.45 5.67 19.36
N ARG A 327 -1.61 5.07 18.52
CA ARG A 327 -1.17 5.67 17.25
C ARG A 327 -2.34 5.87 16.28
N LYS A 328 -3.17 4.84 16.10
CA LYS A 328 -4.41 4.87 15.34
C LYS A 328 -5.33 5.96 15.89
N ARG A 329 -5.48 6.09 17.20
CA ARG A 329 -6.32 7.11 17.85
C ARG A 329 -5.83 8.53 17.53
N MET A 330 -4.51 8.77 17.63
CA MET A 330 -3.94 10.07 17.27
C MET A 330 -4.13 10.40 15.79
N GLU A 331 -3.99 9.41 14.91
CA GLU A 331 -4.24 9.57 13.49
C GLU A 331 -5.71 9.81 13.18
N SER A 332 -6.60 9.03 13.79
CA SER A 332 -8.06 9.11 13.63
C SER A 332 -8.58 10.51 13.94
N GLN A 333 -8.02 11.16 14.97
CA GLN A 333 -8.41 12.54 15.33
C GLN A 333 -8.03 13.55 14.22
N ARG A 334 -6.81 13.44 13.68
CA ARG A 334 -6.32 14.34 12.63
C ARG A 334 -7.02 14.07 11.31
N PHE A 335 -7.12 12.81 10.94
CA PHE A 335 -7.66 12.38 9.67
C PHE A 335 -9.18 12.49 9.63
N GLY A 336 -9.87 11.97 10.65
CA GLY A 336 -11.32 11.96 10.73
C GLY A 336 -11.94 13.35 10.70
N SER A 337 -11.33 14.32 11.40
CA SER A 337 -11.77 15.72 11.33
C SER A 337 -11.65 16.28 9.90
N SER A 338 -10.56 15.98 9.19
CA SER A 338 -10.37 16.42 7.81
C SER A 338 -11.41 15.83 6.85
N GLN A 339 -11.77 14.55 7.00
CA GLN A 339 -12.79 13.89 6.17
C GLN A 339 -14.18 14.46 6.41
N VAL A 340 -14.56 14.67 7.67
CA VAL A 340 -15.84 15.32 8.01
C VAL A 340 -15.89 16.73 7.41
N MET A 341 -14.81 17.50 7.48
CA MET A 341 -14.75 18.82 6.87
C MET A 341 -14.88 18.77 5.35
N ARG A 342 -14.20 17.82 4.67
CA ARG A 342 -14.36 17.59 3.22
C ARG A 342 -15.81 17.27 2.86
N TYR A 343 -16.48 16.42 3.66
CA TYR A 343 -17.89 16.09 3.47
C TYR A 343 -18.80 17.31 3.64
N ILE A 344 -18.63 18.07 4.72
CA ILE A 344 -19.43 19.27 4.99
C ILE A 344 -19.25 20.29 3.86
N GLU A 345 -18.02 20.52 3.40
CA GLU A 345 -17.75 21.43 2.29
C GLU A 345 -18.36 20.92 0.99
N ARG A 346 -18.29 19.62 0.71
CA ARG A 346 -18.97 19.01 -0.44
C ARG A 346 -20.49 19.19 -0.39
N MET A 347 -21.11 19.08 0.79
CA MET A 347 -22.53 19.32 0.99
C MET A 347 -22.91 20.80 0.84
N LYS A 348 -21.99 21.73 1.14
CA LYS A 348 -22.19 23.17 0.94
C LYS A 348 -22.00 23.61 -0.51
N GLN A 349 -21.33 22.82 -1.35
CA GLN A 349 -21.11 23.18 -2.74
C GLN A 349 -22.45 23.27 -3.48
N GLU A 350 -22.68 24.43 -4.11
CA GLU A 350 -23.85 24.65 -4.95
C GLU A 350 -23.79 23.69 -6.14
N THR A 351 -24.88 22.95 -6.36
CA THR A 351 -24.96 21.94 -7.42
C THR A 351 -25.56 22.51 -8.70
N LYS A 352 -26.21 23.68 -8.62
CA LYS A 352 -26.73 24.38 -9.79
C LYS A 352 -25.60 24.88 -10.68
N THR A 353 -25.63 24.48 -11.95
CA THR A 353 -24.76 25.01 -13.00
C THR A 353 -25.30 26.28 -13.64
N GLU A 354 -26.58 26.60 -13.44
CA GLU A 354 -27.27 27.74 -14.04
C GLU A 354 -27.98 28.59 -12.98
N PHE A 355 -28.03 29.91 -13.23
CA PHE A 355 -28.78 30.83 -12.38
C PHE A 355 -30.28 30.69 -12.64
N THR A 356 -31.08 30.52 -11.58
CA THR A 356 -32.53 30.59 -11.68
C THR A 356 -32.95 31.98 -12.16
N GLY A 357 -33.44 32.08 -13.40
CA GLY A 357 -33.96 33.32 -14.00
C GLY A 357 -33.44 33.66 -15.41
N THR A 358 -32.54 32.86 -16.00
CA THR A 358 -32.17 32.99 -17.42
C THR A 358 -33.10 32.12 -18.28
N THR A 359 -34.34 32.57 -18.42
CA THR A 359 -35.13 32.24 -19.61
C THR A 359 -34.99 33.41 -20.58
N GLU A 360 -34.36 33.09 -21.73
CA GLU A 360 -34.06 33.89 -22.93
C GLU A 360 -32.82 34.80 -22.89
#